data_AF-F2JNA6-F1
#
_entry.id   AF-F2JNA6-F1
#
_cell.length_a   1.000
_cell.length_b   1.000
_cell.length_c   1.000
_cell.angle_alpha   90.00
_cell.angle_beta   90.00
_cell.angle_gamma   90.00
#
_symmetry.space_group_name_H-M   'P 1'
#
loop_
_entity.id
_entity.type
_entity.pdbx_description
1 polymer ?
#
loop_
_entity_poly.entity_id
_entity_poly.type
_entity_poly.pdbx_seq_one_letter_code
_entity_poly.pdbx_strand_id
1 'polypeptide(L)' 'MPKPKIYMAVTADSLELPLFVGTSTEVAAWAGITCRALYSNINQGMSGKYKGRKFIAIEEE' A
#
# COMPACT_ATOMS: atom_id res chain seq x y z
N MET A 1 -20.34 11.19 -3.83
CA MET A 1 -19.84 10.35 -2.71
C MET A 1 -18.36 10.11 -2.96
N PRO A 2 -17.47 10.20 -1.95
CA PRO A 2 -16.06 9.84 -2.15
C PRO A 2 -15.98 8.37 -2.59
N LYS A 3 -15.29 8.12 -3.71
CA LYS A 3 -15.10 6.76 -4.22
C LYS A 3 -14.28 5.94 -3.20
N PRO A 4 -14.57 4.65 -3.01
CA PRO A 4 -13.79 3.79 -2.13
C PRO A 4 -12.34 3.73 -2.64
N LYS A 5 -11.38 4.14 -1.80
CA LYS A 5 -9.96 4.06 -2.14
C LYS A 5 -9.46 2.63 -1.95
N ILE A 6 -8.89 2.06 -3.00
CA ILE A 6 -8.22 0.77 -2.96
C ILE A 6 -6.73 1.01 -2.73
N TYR A 7 -6.08 0.08 -2.04
CA TYR A 7 -4.66 0.13 -1.71
C TYR A 7 -4.00 -1.15 -2.21
N MET A 8 -2.72 -1.05 -2.57
CA MET A 8 -1.95 -2.19 -3.04
C MET A 8 -0.55 -2.21 -2.41
N ALA A 9 -0.12 -3.39 -2.00
CA ALA A 9 1.28 -3.68 -1.70
C ALA A 9 1.95 -4.21 -2.97
N VAL A 10 3.13 -3.68 -3.28
CA VAL A 10 3.93 -4.05 -4.45
C VAL A 10 5.38 -4.34 -4.04
N THR A 11 6.13 -5.03 -4.91
CA THR A 11 7.60 -5.13 -4.76
C THR A 11 8.22 -3.74 -4.83
N ALA A 12 9.33 -3.53 -4.12
CA ALA A 12 10.04 -2.24 -4.15
C ALA A 12 11.09 -2.13 -5.27
N ASP A 13 11.14 -3.10 -6.19
CA ASP A 13 11.97 -3.06 -7.39
C ASP A 13 11.31 -2.22 -8.50
N SER A 14 12.00 -2.05 -9.62
CA SER A 14 11.52 -1.25 -10.75
C SER A 14 10.29 -1.82 -11.45
N LEU A 15 9.90 -3.06 -11.13
CA LEU A 15 8.75 -3.73 -11.74
C LEU A 15 7.47 -3.56 -10.92
N GLU A 16 7.58 -3.18 -9.65
CA GLU A 16 6.46 -2.91 -8.74
C GLU A 16 5.34 -3.97 -8.84
N LEU A 17 5.74 -5.24 -8.82
CA LEU A 17 4.84 -6.36 -9.00
C LEU A 17 3.81 -6.41 -7.87
N PRO A 18 2.52 -6.64 -8.18
CA PRO A 18 1.45 -6.67 -7.20
C PRO A 18 1.61 -7.87 -6.25
N LEU A 19 1.59 -7.59 -4.95
CA LEU A 19 1.67 -8.60 -3.90
C LEU A 19 0.31 -8.82 -3.23
N PHE A 20 -0.44 -7.74 -3.00
CA PHE A 20 -1.76 -7.80 -2.35
C PHE A 20 -2.57 -6.52 -2.64
N VAL A 21 -3.86 -6.65 -2.93
CA VAL A 21 -4.78 -5.53 -3.21
C VAL A 21 -5.99 -5.61 -2.30
N GLY A 22 -6.47 -4.47 -1.81
CA GLY A 22 -7.69 -4.43 -0.99
C GLY A 22 -7.93 -3.05 -0.37
N THR A 23 -8.77 -3.02 0.64
CA THR A 23 -8.96 -1.84 1.50
C THR A 23 -7.71 -1.55 2.32
N SER A 24 -7.62 -0.36 2.92
CA SER A 24 -6.50 -0.01 3.79
C SER A 24 -6.34 -0.97 4.97
N THR A 25 -7.46 -1.44 5.54
CA THR A 25 -7.46 -2.42 6.64
C THR A 25 -6.91 -3.76 6.21
N GLU A 26 -7.33 -4.28 5.05
CA GLU A 26 -6.87 -5.57 4.54
C GLU A 26 -5.38 -5.55 4.20
N VAL A 27 -4.92 -4.51 3.51
CA VAL A 27 -3.49 -4.35 3.16
C VAL A 27 -2.64 -4.20 4.42
N ALA A 28 -3.09 -3.41 5.39
CA ALA A 28 -2.36 -3.21 6.64
C ALA A 28 -2.28 -4.51 7.47
N ALA A 29 -3.39 -5.25 7.55
CA ALA A 29 -3.44 -6.55 8.23
C ALA A 29 -2.51 -7.58 7.55
N TRP A 30 -2.58 -7.71 6.23
CA TRP A 30 -1.70 -8.59 5.45
C TRP A 30 -0.22 -8.23 5.64
N ALA A 31 0.08 -6.93 5.68
CA ALA A 31 1.45 -6.45 5.88
C ALA A 31 1.94 -6.54 7.33
N GLY A 32 1.07 -6.73 8.32
CA GLY A 32 1.41 -6.70 9.74
C GLY A 32 1.77 -5.30 10.24
N ILE A 33 1.10 -4.26 9.72
CA ILE A 33 1.29 -2.85 10.10
C ILE A 33 -0.06 -2.20 10.44
N THR A 34 -0.04 -1.00 11.01
CA THR A 34 -1.26 -0.21 11.23
C THR A 34 -1.66 0.55 9.96
N CYS A 35 -2.95 0.88 9.80
CA CYS A 35 -3.40 1.73 8.69
C CYS A 35 -2.69 3.09 8.70
N ARG A 36 -2.39 3.64 9.89
CA ARG A 36 -1.59 4.88 10.02
C ARG A 36 -0.20 4.72 9.41
N ALA A 37 0.47 3.59 9.67
CA ALA A 37 1.75 3.29 9.06
C ALA A 37 1.62 3.11 7.54
N LEU A 38 0.58 2.43 7.06
CA LEU A 38 0.29 2.31 5.62
C LEU A 38 0.20 3.71 4.97
N TYR A 39 -0.64 4.60 5.49
CA TYR A 39 -0.79 5.97 4.96
C TYR A 39 0.51 6.76 5.03
N SER A 40 1.26 6.64 6.13
CA SER A 40 2.56 7.30 6.27
C SER A 40 3.56 6.81 5.24
N ASN A 41 3.59 5.50 4.95
CA ASN A 41 4.51 4.94 3.96
C ASN A 41 4.17 5.45 2.55
N ILE A 42 2.88 5.51 2.20
CA ILE A 42 2.41 6.05 0.93
C ILE A 42 2.78 7.54 0.81
N ASN A 43 2.40 8.36 1.78
CA ASN A 43 2.59 9.82 1.73
C ASN A 43 4.06 10.24 1.76
N GLN A 44 4.92 9.48 2.43
CA GLN A 44 6.35 9.79 2.52
C GLN A 44 7.20 9.10 1.45
N GLY A 45 6.58 8.36 0.52
CA GLY A 45 7.30 7.62 -0.53
C GLY A 45 8.28 6.58 0.02
N MET A 46 7.97 5.99 1.18
CA MET A 46 8.83 5.05 1.90
C MET A 46 8.80 3.67 1.22
N SER A 47 9.40 3.58 0.04
CA SER A 47 9.49 2.34 -0.74
C SER A 47 10.57 1.42 -0.16
N GLY A 48 10.25 0.14 0.03
CA GLY A 48 11.23 -0.89 0.38
C GLY A 48 11.66 -0.94 1.86
N LYS A 49 11.41 0.12 2.64
CA LYS A 49 11.83 0.19 4.05
C LYS A 49 11.15 -0.84 4.94
N TYR A 50 9.93 -1.26 4.61
CA TYR A 50 9.24 -2.33 5.32
C TYR A 50 9.34 -3.65 4.56
N LYS A 51 10.33 -4.48 4.93
CA LYS A 51 10.54 -5.83 4.37
C LYS A 51 10.61 -5.86 2.83
N GLY A 52 11.17 -4.82 2.19
CA GLY A 52 11.28 -4.75 0.72
C GLY A 52 9.97 -4.46 -0.02
N ARG A 53 8.94 -3.98 0.68
CA ARG A 53 7.61 -3.69 0.09
C ARG A 53 7.41 -2.19 -0.11
N LYS A 54 6.65 -1.85 -1.14
CA LYS A 54 6.13 -0.50 -1.39
C LYS A 54 4.60 -0.56 -1.31
N PHE A 55 3.97 0.53 -0.89
CA PHE A 55 2.52 0.65 -0.83
C PHE A 55 2.06 1.78 -1.74
N ILE A 56 0.95 1.58 -2.43
CA ILE A 56 0.34 2.58 -3.31
C ILE A 56 -1.17 2.67 -3.05
N ALA A 57 -1.73 3.87 -3.25
CA ALA A 57 -3.17 4.08 -3.29
C ALA A 57 -3.63 4.10 -4.75
N ILE A 58 -4.70 3.39 -5.05
CA ILE A 58 -5.33 3.31 -6.37
C ILE A 58 -6.63 4.08 -6.29
N GLU A 59 -6.79 5.07 -7.17
CA GLU A 59 -8.04 5.77 -7.38
C GLU A 59 -8.73 5.17 -8.62
N GLU A 60 -9.98 4.73 -8.50
CA GLU A 60 -10.78 4.33 -9.65
C GLU A 60 -11.27 5.57 -10.41
N GLU A 61 -11.00 5.64 -11.72
CA GLU A 61 -11.53 6.67 -12.65
C GLU A 61 -13.05 6.64 -12.81
#